data_AF-A0A0S7WX58-F1
#
_entry.id   AF-A0A0S7WX58-F1
#
_cell.length_a   1.000
_cell.length_b   1.000
_cell.length_c   1.000
_cell.angle_alpha   90.00
_cell.angle_beta   90.00
_cell.angle_gamma   90.00
#
_symmetry.space_group_name_H-M   'P 1'
#
loop_
_entity.id
_entity.type
_entity.pdbx_description
1 polymer ?
#
loop_
_entity_poly.entity_id
_entity_poly.type
_entity_poly.pdbx_seq_one_letter_code
_entity_poly.pdbx_strand_id
1 'polypeptide(L)'
;MVLGTLAVLSLVMRSASADTFRWQTATPQSQAISSERLDELTKSLDEKGTDCFLVVHRDRIVWEWYGNGFSKDRKHYTASLSKSMVGGMSLLVALEDGKISPDDLASKY
;
A
#
# COMPACT_ATOMS: atom_id res chain seq x y z
N MET A 1 33.87 -21.41 -47.03
CA MET A 1 33.26 -22.44 -46.14
C MET A 1 32.97 -21.74 -44.81
N VAL A 2 31.67 -21.57 -44.56
CA VAL A 2 30.90 -20.85 -43.53
C VAL A 2 31.64 -20.20 -42.32
N LEU A 3 31.53 -18.88 -42.22
CA LEU A 3 31.70 -18.07 -40.99
C LEU A 3 30.51 -18.33 -40.05
N GLY A 4 30.76 -18.73 -38.80
CA GLY A 4 29.74 -18.86 -37.76
C GLY A 4 29.89 -17.75 -36.72
N THR A 5 29.00 -16.75 -36.75
CA THR A 5 28.95 -15.66 -35.77
C THR A 5 28.02 -16.07 -34.63
N LEU A 6 28.56 -16.37 -33.44
CA LEU A 6 27.75 -16.56 -32.23
C LEU A 6 27.38 -15.17 -31.67
N ALA A 7 26.11 -14.79 -31.79
CA ALA A 7 25.57 -13.64 -31.08
C ALA A 7 25.23 -14.07 -29.64
N VAL A 8 26.04 -13.63 -28.66
CA VAL A 8 25.72 -13.77 -27.24
C VAL A 8 24.70 -12.68 -26.90
N LEU A 9 23.44 -13.07 -26.72
CA LEU A 9 22.40 -12.18 -26.25
C LEU A 9 22.56 -12.02 -24.73
N SER A 10 23.37 -11.04 -24.32
CA SER A 10 23.49 -10.65 -22.91
C SER A 10 22.16 -10.07 -22.43
N LEU A 11 21.36 -10.87 -21.73
CA LEU A 11 20.19 -10.40 -21.00
C LEU A 11 20.69 -9.46 -19.89
N VAL A 12 20.68 -8.16 -20.16
CA VAL A 12 20.89 -7.14 -19.12
C VAL A 12 19.70 -7.24 -18.18
N MET A 13 19.88 -7.94 -17.05
CA MET A 13 19.00 -7.78 -15.89
C MET A 13 19.12 -6.32 -15.45
N ARG A 14 18.22 -5.47 -15.94
CA ARG A 14 17.92 -4.22 -15.25
C ARG A 14 17.41 -4.61 -13.88
N SER A 15 18.25 -4.49 -12.86
CA SER A 15 17.78 -4.34 -11.50
C SER A 15 16.82 -3.16 -11.55
N ALA A 16 15.51 -3.42 -11.40
CA ALA A 16 14.59 -2.35 -11.12
C ALA A 16 15.09 -1.75 -9.81
N SER A 17 15.73 -0.59 -9.87
CA SER A 17 15.82 0.24 -8.68
C SER A 17 14.36 0.46 -8.31
N ALA A 18 13.92 -0.12 -7.19
CA ALA A 18 12.64 0.23 -6.64
C ALA A 18 12.76 1.71 -6.31
N ASP A 19 12.34 2.58 -7.24
CA ASP A 19 12.14 3.98 -6.95
C ASP A 19 11.40 4.02 -5.64
N THR A 20 11.99 4.69 -4.65
CA THR A 20 11.43 4.62 -3.31
C THR A 20 10.06 5.25 -3.42
N PHE A 21 9.01 4.43 -3.29
CA PHE A 21 7.65 4.88 -3.46
C PHE A 21 7.39 6.11 -2.57
N ARG A 22 6.76 7.13 -3.15
CA ARG A 22 6.37 8.36 -2.47
C ARG A 22 4.94 8.68 -2.85
N TRP A 23 4.08 8.81 -1.85
CA TRP A 23 2.74 9.31 -2.06
C TRP A 23 2.79 10.71 -2.68
N GLN A 24 1.99 10.91 -3.73
CA GLN A 24 1.70 12.23 -4.27
C GLN A 24 0.35 12.70 -3.73
N THR A 25 0.18 14.01 -3.59
CA THR A 25 -1.09 14.61 -3.20
C THR A 25 -1.84 15.15 -4.42
N ALA A 26 -3.15 15.28 -4.30
CA ALA A 26 -4.01 15.98 -5.25
C ALA A 26 -5.14 16.69 -4.51
N THR A 27 -5.74 17.71 -5.12
CA THR A 27 -6.94 18.34 -4.56
C THR A 27 -8.15 17.43 -4.78
N PRO A 28 -9.14 17.44 -3.87
CA PRO A 28 -10.42 16.75 -4.07
C PRO A 28 -11.05 17.03 -5.44
N GLN A 29 -11.11 18.30 -5.84
CA GLN A 29 -11.74 18.72 -7.08
C GLN A 29 -11.06 18.12 -8.31
N SER A 30 -9.72 18.05 -8.32
CA SER A 30 -8.97 17.43 -9.43
C SER A 30 -9.25 15.94 -9.59
N GLN A 31 -9.79 15.32 -8.53
CA GLN A 31 -10.18 13.91 -8.50
C GLN A 31 -11.69 13.69 -8.58
N ALA A 32 -12.47 14.73 -8.89
CA ALA A 32 -13.94 14.72 -8.91
C ALA A 32 -14.57 14.36 -7.55
N ILE A 33 -13.92 14.79 -6.46
CA ILE A 33 -14.38 14.64 -5.08
C ILE A 33 -14.68 16.04 -4.51
N SER A 34 -15.81 16.21 -3.82
CA SER A 34 -16.19 17.48 -3.17
C SER A 34 -15.41 17.65 -1.87
N SER A 35 -14.71 18.78 -1.72
CA SER A 35 -14.04 19.11 -0.45
C SER A 35 -15.05 19.45 0.64
N GLU A 36 -16.18 20.07 0.28
CA GLU A 36 -17.22 20.47 1.23
C GLU A 36 -17.78 19.25 1.97
N ARG A 37 -18.02 18.16 1.25
CA ARG A 37 -18.45 16.89 1.87
C ARG A 37 -17.37 16.21 2.70
N LEU A 38 -16.10 16.34 2.32
CA LEU A 38 -14.99 15.82 3.10
C LEU A 38 -14.83 16.61 4.42
N ASP A 39 -15.03 17.92 4.39
CA ASP A 39 -15.05 18.77 5.58
C ASP A 39 -16.22 18.45 6.51
N GLU A 40 -17.43 18.26 5.97
CA GLU A 40 -18.60 17.82 6.76
C GLU A 40 -18.36 16.45 7.39
N LEU A 41 -17.75 15.53 6.63
CA LEU A 41 -17.40 14.20 7.11
C LEU A 41 -16.38 14.26 8.25
N THR A 42 -15.29 15.00 8.10
CA THR A 42 -14.26 15.09 9.16
C THR A 42 -14.78 15.74 10.42
N LYS A 43 -15.68 16.74 10.32
CA LYS A 43 -16.39 17.27 11.49
C LYS A 43 -17.19 16.19 12.21
N SER A 44 -17.96 15.39 11.48
CA SER A 44 -18.72 14.28 12.10
C SER A 44 -17.81 13.20 12.69
N LEU A 45 -16.64 12.95 12.10
CA LEU A 45 -15.65 12.02 12.62
C LEU A 45 -15.00 12.53 13.90
N ASP A 46 -14.70 13.83 13.96
CA ASP A 46 -14.15 14.51 15.15
C ASP A 46 -15.14 14.45 16.32
N GLU A 47 -16.42 14.75 16.08
CA GLU A 47 -17.49 14.63 17.08
C GLU A 47 -17.62 13.20 17.64
N LYS A 48 -17.21 12.18 16.87
CA LYS A 48 -17.22 10.77 17.27
C LYS A 48 -15.91 10.31 17.90
N GLY A 49 -14.93 11.21 18.08
CA GLY A 49 -13.63 10.89 18.65
C GLY A 49 -12.73 10.08 17.71
N THR A 50 -12.87 10.25 16.39
CA THR A 50 -11.97 9.59 15.43
C THR A 50 -10.59 10.26 15.45
N ASP A 51 -9.53 9.47 15.54
CA ASP A 51 -8.16 10.00 15.66
C ASP A 51 -7.56 10.45 14.32
N CYS A 52 -7.83 9.73 13.22
CA CYS A 52 -7.26 10.05 11.91
C CYS A 52 -8.13 9.51 10.77
N PHE A 53 -8.12 10.21 9.63
CA PHE A 53 -8.84 9.84 8.42
C PHE A 53 -8.02 10.18 7.17
N LEU A 54 -7.89 9.21 6.26
CA LEU A 54 -7.11 9.34 5.03
C LEU A 54 -7.93 8.82 3.84
N VAL A 55 -7.96 9.60 2.76
CA VAL A 55 -8.57 9.20 1.49
C VAL A 55 -7.50 9.19 0.41
N VAL A 56 -7.27 8.00 -0.14
CA VAL A 56 -6.45 7.78 -1.33
C VAL A 56 -7.36 7.46 -2.50
N HIS A 57 -7.23 8.19 -3.60
CA HIS A 57 -7.99 7.95 -4.83
C HIS A 57 -7.11 8.17 -6.05
N ARG A 58 -7.15 7.20 -6.98
CA ARG A 58 -6.29 7.16 -8.18
C ARG A 58 -4.80 7.40 -7.85
N ASP A 59 -4.30 6.63 -6.88
CA ASP A 59 -2.90 6.64 -6.44
C ASP A 59 -2.40 7.98 -5.88
N ARG A 60 -3.33 8.81 -5.38
CA ARG A 60 -3.01 10.10 -4.77
C ARG A 60 -3.71 10.25 -3.44
N ILE A 61 -3.03 10.84 -2.47
CA ILE A 61 -3.66 11.31 -1.24
C ILE A 61 -4.50 12.54 -1.61
N VAL A 62 -5.81 12.41 -1.46
CA VAL A 62 -6.76 13.47 -1.81
C VAL A 62 -7.25 14.22 -0.58
N TRP A 63 -7.27 13.54 0.56
CA TRP A 63 -7.67 14.11 1.83
C TRP A 63 -6.93 13.43 2.96
N GLU A 64 -6.41 14.21 3.89
CA GLU A 64 -5.69 13.73 5.06
C GLU A 64 -6.06 14.63 6.24
N TRP A 65 -6.57 14.01 7.31
CA TRP A 65 -7.07 14.71 8.49
C TRP A 65 -6.69 13.96 9.77
N TYR A 66 -6.33 14.72 10.81
CA TYR A 66 -5.90 14.21 12.12
C TYR A 66 -6.61 14.98 13.24
N GLY A 67 -7.37 14.27 14.07
CA GLY A 67 -8.02 14.79 15.27
C GLY A 67 -7.20 14.50 16.53
N ASN A 68 -7.68 14.91 17.71
CA ASN A 68 -7.17 14.48 19.02
C ASN A 68 -5.64 14.54 19.25
N GLY A 69 -4.94 15.50 18.61
CA GLY A 69 -3.48 15.60 18.67
C GLY A 69 -2.72 14.44 18.00
N PHE A 70 -3.37 13.73 17.07
CA PHE A 70 -2.69 12.84 16.13
C PHE A 70 -1.97 13.63 15.02
N SER A 71 -1.07 12.93 14.34
CA SER A 71 -0.34 13.47 13.20
C SER A 71 0.04 12.32 12.27
N LYS A 72 0.48 12.67 11.06
CA LYS A 72 0.95 11.71 10.05
C LYS A 72 2.05 10.76 10.54
N ASP A 73 2.88 11.21 11.47
CA ASP A 73 4.05 10.47 11.97
C ASP A 73 3.73 9.69 13.26
N ARG A 74 2.52 9.85 13.81
CA ARG A 74 2.09 9.16 15.02
C ARG A 74 1.47 7.81 14.66
N LYS A 75 2.08 6.73 15.16
CA LYS A 75 1.55 5.36 14.99
C LYS A 75 0.21 5.21 15.70
N HIS A 76 -0.75 4.59 15.03
CA HIS A 76 -2.03 4.17 15.59
C HIS A 76 -2.04 2.66 15.83
N TYR A 77 -2.70 2.19 16.89
CA TYR A 77 -2.91 0.77 17.12
C TYR A 77 -3.85 0.17 16.05
N THR A 78 -3.43 -0.93 15.41
CA THR A 78 -4.16 -1.49 14.25
C THR A 78 -5.12 -2.63 14.62
N ALA A 79 -5.01 -3.21 15.81
CA ALA A 79 -5.81 -4.37 16.23
C ALA A 79 -5.86 -5.46 15.15
N SER A 80 -7.05 -5.95 14.80
CA SER A 80 -7.26 -6.99 13.79
C SER A 80 -6.94 -6.55 12.35
N LEU A 81 -6.69 -5.27 12.05
CA LEU A 81 -6.21 -4.85 10.72
C LEU A 81 -4.86 -5.50 10.39
N SER A 82 -4.09 -5.87 11.41
CA SER A 82 -2.86 -6.68 11.26
C SER A 82 -3.09 -8.00 10.50
N LYS A 83 -4.28 -8.62 10.61
CA LYS A 83 -4.61 -9.87 9.91
C LYS A 83 -4.61 -9.68 8.39
N SER A 84 -5.15 -8.55 7.92
CA SER A 84 -5.14 -8.22 6.49
C SER A 84 -3.72 -7.99 5.98
N MET A 85 -2.85 -7.38 6.78
CA MET A 85 -1.44 -7.21 6.41
C MET A 85 -0.68 -8.53 6.37
N VAL A 86 -0.78 -9.34 7.43
CA VAL A 86 -0.04 -10.63 7.51
C VAL A 86 -0.58 -11.61 6.47
N GLY A 87 -1.91 -11.73 6.34
CA GLY A 87 -2.54 -12.63 5.38
C GLY A 87 -2.39 -12.17 3.93
N GLY A 88 -2.51 -10.87 3.65
CA GLY A 88 -2.50 -10.32 2.29
C GLY A 88 -1.10 -10.04 1.73
N MET A 89 -0.08 -9.88 2.59
CA MET A 89 1.29 -9.62 2.14
C MET A 89 2.19 -10.80 2.47
N SER A 90 2.50 -11.01 3.75
CA SER A 90 3.52 -11.99 4.17
C SER A 90 3.14 -13.42 3.79
N LEU A 91 1.90 -13.81 4.04
CA LEU A 91 1.42 -15.15 3.70
C LEU A 91 1.35 -15.36 2.19
N LEU A 92 0.85 -14.38 1.42
CA LEU A 92 0.79 -14.51 -0.05
C LEU A 92 2.18 -14.64 -0.68
N VAL A 93 3.17 -13.87 -0.20
CA VAL A 93 4.57 -14.01 -0.65
C VAL A 93 5.11 -15.40 -0.30
N ALA A 94 4.86 -15.90 0.91
CA ALA A 94 5.32 -17.24 1.31
C ALA A 94 4.67 -18.37 0.49
N LEU A 95 3.39 -18.20 0.10
CA LEU A 95 2.69 -19.11 -0.80
C LEU A 95 3.29 -19.06 -2.21
N GLU A 96 3.52 -17.86 -2.75
CA GLU A 96 4.14 -17.65 -4.06
C GLU A 96 5.55 -18.26 -4.13
N ASP A 97 6.35 -18.10 -3.07
CA ASP A 97 7.69 -18.66 -2.95
C ASP A 97 7.70 -20.18 -2.66
N GLY A 98 6.53 -20.82 -2.56
CA GLY A 98 6.39 -22.25 -2.28
C GLY A 98 6.90 -22.68 -0.88
N LYS A 99 6.94 -21.75 0.08
CA LYS A 99 7.40 -22.01 1.46
C LYS A 99 6.32 -22.66 2.32
N ILE A 100 5.07 -22.38 2.00
CA ILE A 100 3.88 -22.94 2.64
C ILE A 100 2.83 -23.24 1.60
N SER A 101 2.03 -24.29 1.81
CA SER A 101 0.84 -24.61 1.03
C SER A 101 -0.41 -24.47 1.92
N PRO A 102 -1.57 -24.07 1.38
CA PRO A 102 -2.82 -24.01 2.16
C PRO A 102 -3.22 -25.36 2.78
N ASP A 103 -2.83 -26.47 2.15
CA ASP A 103 -3.15 -27.83 2.60
C ASP A 103 -2.08 -28.44 3.52
N ASP A 104 -1.00 -27.71 3.83
CA ASP A 104 0.00 -28.20 4.77
C ASP A 104 -0.58 -28.32 6.18
N LEU A 105 -0.20 -29.38 6.91
CA LEU A 105 -0.49 -29.49 8.33
C LEU A 105 0.18 -28.34 9.08
N ALA A 106 -0.56 -27.66 9.96
CA ALA A 106 0.00 -26.59 10.77
C ALA A 106 1.21 -27.04 11.61
N SER A 107 1.23 -28.30 12.06
CA SER A 107 2.33 -28.89 12.84
C SER A 107 3.64 -29.09 12.09
N LYS A 108 3.68 -28.79 10.79
CA LYS A 108 4.89 -28.83 9.95
C LYS A 108 5.83 -27.64 10.22
N TYR A 109 5.29 -26.52 10.73
CA TYR A 109 5.97 -25.24 10.96
C TYR A 109 6.04 -24.93 12.45
#